data_AF-A0A117K9E8-F1
#
_entry.id   AF-A0A117K9E8-F1
#
_cell.length_a   1.000
_cell.length_b   1.000
_cell.length_c   1.000
_cell.angle_alpha   90.00
_cell.angle_beta   90.00
_cell.angle_gamma   90.00
#
_symmetry.space_group_name_H-M   'P 1'
#
loop_
_entity.id
_entity.type
_entity.pdbx_description
1 polymer ?
#
loop_
_entity_poly.entity_id
_entity_poly.type
_entity_poly.pdbx_seq_one_letter_code
_entity_poly.pdbx_strand_id
1 'polypeptide(L)'
;MTNSTNQIIIMKKLITVFLCFFFSQIVSAQNEFITTWKPGNSQNPLPNSPPFASSDTQAWAPFQGTNFTIYWEEIGYPSHNMTLQNVTSSNYILLDFGPSLNPVPASATYKVKVSNGNGNFHRISFRDDVPSGNVNNMMGDYGKIVEINQWGSIAWSSMAYAFERCENLNMTATDIPDLTAVTSLDYMFSGCSTLIGNNSINNWNISSVNSLVGTFNGCFVFNQPIGNWNTSNVQNMGVLFLMCQNFNQPIGNWNTSQVVSMDGMFNNARSFNQPIGNWDVSNVIEMEFMFAYAWGFNQPLENWNVSGVIEMDYMFLSAKLFNQPIGSWNTSSVTTMNGMFLNATAFNQPIGNWNTASVLTMNAMFQNASAFNQNIGNWNTSQVTTIQSMFMNASSFNKDLGKWNLTSIVNANNMFLNSGLNCQNYDSTLYGWSLNPSTPNNIILSSVSPMTYAHPAAVTARNYLINNKGWSIVGDTYDAECSSVLSTTENIAHANLSIYPNPASDFIFIKNLKNPANYKISDTSGRLLKEGKIVSEKVDVNVLPKGNYILQIVTKDNIQSYKFIKK
;
A
#
# COMPACT_ATOMS: atom_id res chain seq x y z
N MET A 1 16.08 54.76 41.79
CA MET A 1 15.58 53.65 40.95
C MET A 1 16.32 53.58 39.61
N THR A 2 17.66 53.64 39.60
CA THR A 2 18.45 53.64 38.35
C THR A 2 19.65 52.68 38.37
N ASN A 3 19.97 52.06 39.52
CA ASN A 3 21.09 51.10 39.62
C ASN A 3 20.68 49.62 39.45
N SER A 4 19.42 49.25 39.70
CA SER A 4 18.97 47.85 39.55
C SER A 4 18.76 47.46 38.07
N THR A 5 18.34 48.40 37.23
CA THR A 5 18.05 48.14 35.81
C THR A 5 19.32 47.89 35.00
N ASN A 6 20.43 48.57 35.31
CA ASN A 6 21.71 48.36 34.64
C ASN A 6 22.39 47.03 35.01
N GLN A 7 22.26 46.57 36.26
CA GLN A 7 22.78 45.26 36.66
C GLN A 7 22.04 44.09 35.99
N ILE A 8 20.72 44.21 35.81
CA ILE A 8 19.91 43.17 35.13
C ILE A 8 20.24 43.08 33.63
N ILE A 9 20.54 44.21 32.97
CA ILE A 9 20.95 44.23 31.56
C ILE A 9 22.34 43.64 31.37
N ILE A 10 23.27 43.90 32.29
CA ILE A 10 24.63 43.33 32.27
C ILE A 10 24.59 41.82 32.56
N MET A 11 23.78 41.36 33.53
CA MET A 11 23.57 39.93 33.79
C MET A 11 22.91 39.21 32.61
N LYS A 12 21.92 39.81 31.95
CA LYS A 12 21.31 39.20 30.76
C LYS A 12 22.30 39.07 29.61
N LYS A 13 23.13 40.09 29.34
CA LYS A 13 24.18 40.01 28.31
C LYS A 13 25.27 38.99 28.67
N LEU A 14 25.67 38.89 29.93
CA LEU A 14 26.61 37.86 30.39
C LEU A 14 26.03 36.46 30.26
N ILE A 15 24.75 36.24 30.57
CA ILE A 15 24.06 34.94 30.39
C ILE A 15 23.90 34.60 28.90
N THR A 16 23.61 35.57 28.03
CA THR A 16 23.55 35.33 26.57
C THR A 16 24.93 35.01 25.99
N VAL A 17 26.00 35.68 26.47
CA VAL A 17 27.37 35.38 26.06
C VAL A 17 27.85 34.04 26.64
N PHE A 18 27.46 33.68 27.87
CA PHE A 18 27.76 32.36 28.46
C PHE A 18 26.99 31.21 27.79
N LEU A 19 25.74 31.43 27.36
CA LEU A 19 24.97 30.46 26.57
C LEU A 19 25.53 30.31 25.14
N CYS A 20 26.07 31.37 24.55
CA CYS A 20 26.78 31.27 23.26
C CYS A 20 28.13 30.55 23.39
N PHE A 21 28.84 30.70 24.51
CA PHE A 21 30.11 30.00 24.75
C PHE A 21 29.96 28.52 25.17
N PHE A 22 28.81 28.11 25.72
CA PHE A 22 28.51 26.68 25.96
C PHE A 22 27.99 25.95 24.71
N PHE A 23 27.52 26.68 23.69
CA PHE A 23 27.22 26.12 22.36
C PHE A 23 28.38 26.24 21.37
N SER A 24 29.51 26.84 21.76
CA SER A 24 30.74 26.91 20.97
C SER A 24 31.83 25.96 21.45
N GLN A 25 31.46 24.89 22.17
CA GLN A 25 32.27 23.69 22.00
C GLN A 25 32.16 23.35 20.52
N ILE A 26 33.28 23.54 19.84
CA ILE A 26 33.52 23.12 18.48
C ILE A 26 33.15 21.64 18.45
N VAL A 27 31.89 21.35 18.11
CA VAL A 27 31.55 20.11 17.45
C VAL A 27 32.29 20.26 16.14
N SER A 28 33.54 19.81 16.12
CA SER A 28 34.22 19.58 14.85
C SER A 28 33.21 18.81 14.03
N ALA A 29 32.88 19.28 12.83
CA ALA A 29 32.10 18.47 11.91
C ALA A 29 32.74 17.08 11.92
N GLN A 30 32.02 16.08 12.45
CA GLN A 30 32.57 14.75 12.55
C GLN A 30 32.49 14.18 11.14
N ASN A 31 33.63 14.14 10.47
CA ASN A 31 33.72 13.75 9.07
C ASN A 31 33.48 12.24 8.84
N GLU A 32 33.46 11.45 9.90
CA GLU A 32 33.44 9.99 9.85
C GLU A 32 32.02 9.43 9.78
N PHE A 33 31.81 8.45 8.90
CA PHE A 33 30.71 7.50 9.00
C PHE A 33 31.02 6.47 10.08
N ILE A 34 30.13 6.27 11.05
CA ILE A 34 30.39 5.41 12.22
C ILE A 34 29.33 4.32 12.32
N THR A 35 29.79 3.08 12.44
CA THR A 35 28.95 1.90 12.59
C THR A 35 29.45 0.99 13.71
N THR A 36 28.59 0.13 14.22
CA THR A 36 28.95 -0.95 15.13
C THR A 36 28.83 -2.29 14.43
N TRP A 37 29.87 -3.11 14.58
CA TRP A 37 29.97 -4.45 14.00
C TRP A 37 30.13 -5.49 15.09
N LYS A 38 29.53 -6.67 14.89
CA LYS A 38 29.60 -7.84 15.76
C LYS A 38 30.04 -9.06 14.95
N PRO A 39 31.34 -9.32 14.80
CA PRO A 39 31.85 -10.39 13.94
C PRO A 39 31.47 -11.79 14.43
N GLY A 40 31.16 -11.95 15.72
CA GLY A 40 30.66 -13.21 16.29
C GLY A 40 29.23 -13.59 15.89
N ASN A 41 28.49 -12.73 15.18
CA ASN A 41 27.18 -13.09 14.65
C ASN A 41 27.31 -14.11 13.52
N SER A 42 26.53 -15.20 13.63
CA SER A 42 26.35 -16.15 12.52
C SER A 42 25.57 -15.52 11.37
N GLN A 43 25.91 -15.88 10.14
CA GLN A 43 25.19 -15.44 8.94
C GLN A 43 24.65 -16.62 8.15
N ASN A 44 23.42 -16.51 7.67
CA ASN A 44 22.78 -17.51 6.84
C ASN A 44 21.73 -16.86 5.91
N PRO A 45 21.84 -16.99 4.57
CA PRO A 45 22.92 -17.67 3.84
C PRO A 45 24.25 -16.92 3.95
N LEU A 46 25.37 -17.64 3.82
CA LEU A 46 26.66 -16.96 3.66
C LEU A 46 26.62 -16.09 2.39
N PRO A 47 27.22 -14.90 2.40
CA PRO A 47 27.36 -14.13 1.17
C PRO A 47 28.17 -14.96 0.17
N ASN A 48 27.70 -15.00 -1.09
CA ASN A 48 28.33 -15.76 -2.15
C ASN A 48 29.49 -15.01 -2.83
N SER A 49 29.66 -13.73 -2.50
CA SER A 49 30.77 -12.87 -2.90
C SER A 49 31.28 -12.10 -1.67
N PRO A 50 32.04 -12.78 -0.81
CA PRO A 50 33.49 -12.51 -0.76
C PRO A 50 34.33 -13.80 -0.99
N PRO A 51 35.66 -13.72 -1.22
CA PRO A 51 36.47 -14.85 -1.68
C PRO A 51 36.53 -16.05 -0.72
N PHE A 52 36.17 -15.85 0.55
CA PHE A 52 36.06 -16.89 1.58
C PHE A 52 35.14 -16.41 2.72
N ALA A 53 34.58 -17.36 3.47
CA ALA A 53 33.77 -17.07 4.65
C ALA A 53 34.63 -16.45 5.77
N SER A 54 34.18 -15.33 6.32
CA SER A 54 34.85 -14.66 7.44
C SER A 54 34.72 -15.45 8.75
N SER A 55 35.72 -15.35 9.62
CA SER A 55 35.69 -15.91 10.98
C SER A 55 34.78 -15.13 11.94
N ASP A 56 34.71 -15.55 13.21
CA ASP A 56 34.04 -14.84 14.31
C ASP A 56 34.76 -13.55 14.77
N THR A 57 35.94 -13.29 14.21
CA THR A 57 36.80 -12.12 14.44
C THR A 57 36.98 -11.27 13.18
N GLN A 58 36.29 -11.62 12.09
CA GLN A 58 36.39 -10.93 10.81
C GLN A 58 35.02 -10.49 10.32
N ALA A 59 35.00 -9.42 9.51
CA ALA A 59 33.82 -9.02 8.77
C ALA A 59 34.20 -8.47 7.38
N TRP A 60 33.54 -8.93 6.33
CA TRP A 60 33.61 -8.32 5.01
C TRP A 60 32.71 -7.09 4.96
N ALA A 61 33.32 -5.91 4.91
CA ALA A 61 32.60 -4.65 4.80
C ALA A 61 32.55 -4.19 3.33
N PRO A 62 31.37 -3.97 2.73
CA PRO A 62 31.25 -3.58 1.33
C PRO A 62 31.49 -2.08 1.11
N PHE A 63 32.60 -1.57 1.64
CA PHE A 63 32.98 -0.17 1.56
C PHE A 63 33.64 0.12 0.22
N GLN A 64 33.15 1.14 -0.50
CA GLN A 64 33.63 1.50 -1.82
C GLN A 64 34.19 2.93 -1.82
N GLY A 65 35.35 3.08 -2.43
CA GLY A 65 36.07 4.34 -2.47
C GLY A 65 37.53 4.18 -2.87
N THR A 66 38.23 5.31 -2.90
CA THR A 66 39.66 5.39 -3.22
C THR A 66 40.40 6.14 -2.12
N ASN A 67 41.57 5.66 -1.71
CA ASN A 67 42.45 6.26 -0.71
C ASN A 67 41.77 6.74 0.60
N PHE A 68 40.71 6.06 1.04
CA PHE A 68 39.99 6.40 2.25
C PHE A 68 40.61 5.75 3.49
N THR A 69 40.16 6.16 4.68
CA THR A 69 40.72 5.68 5.95
C THR A 69 39.65 4.96 6.75
N ILE A 70 39.98 3.78 7.27
CA ILE A 70 39.16 3.02 8.21
C ILE A 70 39.89 2.97 9.54
N TYR A 71 39.20 3.28 10.63
CA TYR A 71 39.64 3.03 12.00
C TYR A 71 38.62 2.14 12.68
N TRP A 72 39.07 1.14 13.44
CA TRP A 72 38.18 0.40 14.32
C TRP A 72 38.77 0.27 15.72
N GLU A 73 37.88 0.21 16.72
CA GLU A 73 38.21 -0.06 18.12
C GLU A 73 37.21 -1.06 18.71
N GLU A 74 37.67 -1.96 19.58
CA GLU A 74 36.79 -2.83 20.36
C GLU A 74 36.07 -2.02 21.45
N ILE A 75 34.74 -2.12 21.49
CA ILE A 75 33.92 -1.36 22.45
C ILE A 75 34.19 -1.88 23.86
N GLY A 76 34.62 -0.97 24.75
CA GLY A 76 35.05 -1.29 26.11
C GLY A 76 36.53 -1.61 26.25
N TYR A 77 37.27 -1.77 25.15
CA TYR A 77 38.69 -2.10 25.13
C TYR A 77 39.47 -1.23 24.11
N PRO A 78 39.59 0.10 24.33
CA PRO A 78 40.14 1.02 23.33
C PRO A 78 41.59 0.74 22.91
N SER A 79 42.37 0.01 23.72
CA SER A 79 43.72 -0.43 23.35
C SER A 79 43.71 -1.47 22.21
N HIS A 80 42.58 -2.14 21.98
CA HIS A 80 42.39 -3.05 20.86
C HIS A 80 41.76 -2.29 19.70
N ASN A 81 42.62 -1.81 18.80
CA ASN A 81 42.23 -0.97 17.68
C ASN A 81 43.20 -1.14 16.50
N MET A 82 42.78 -0.68 15.32
CA MET A 82 43.65 -0.60 14.15
C MET A 82 43.20 0.55 13.24
N THR A 83 44.16 1.11 12.50
CA THR A 83 43.90 2.05 11.40
C THR A 83 44.41 1.49 10.08
N LEU A 84 43.53 1.45 9.08
CA LEU A 84 43.84 1.14 7.68
C LEU A 84 43.85 2.47 6.90
N GLN A 85 45.01 2.85 6.37
CA GLN A 85 45.21 4.07 5.59
C GLN A 85 45.22 3.78 4.10
N ASN A 86 44.83 4.76 3.28
CA ASN A 86 44.85 4.69 1.81
C ASN A 86 44.11 3.47 1.25
N VAL A 87 43.00 3.09 1.88
CA VAL A 87 42.17 1.97 1.48
C VAL A 87 41.51 2.30 0.14
N THR A 88 41.59 1.38 -0.81
CA THR A 88 40.89 1.46 -2.09
C THR A 88 40.16 0.16 -2.32
N SER A 89 38.85 0.24 -2.58
CA SER A 89 38.04 -0.92 -2.92
C SER A 89 36.88 -0.52 -3.81
N SER A 90 36.60 -1.37 -4.79
CA SER A 90 35.40 -1.28 -5.63
C SER A 90 34.23 -2.10 -5.08
N ASN A 91 34.50 -3.05 -4.18
CA ASN A 91 33.55 -4.10 -3.81
C ASN A 91 33.42 -4.21 -2.29
N TYR A 92 34.46 -4.72 -1.64
CA TYR A 92 34.50 -4.99 -0.20
C TYR A 92 35.94 -5.00 0.31
N ILE A 93 36.11 -4.87 1.62
CA ILE A 93 37.37 -5.00 2.37
C ILE A 93 37.15 -5.93 3.56
N LEU A 94 38.15 -6.75 3.87
CA LEU A 94 38.15 -7.55 5.09
C LEU A 94 38.54 -6.66 6.27
N LEU A 95 37.63 -6.53 7.24
CA LEU A 95 37.94 -6.03 8.57
C LEU A 95 38.36 -7.22 9.42
N ASP A 96 39.65 -7.32 9.71
CA ASP A 96 40.18 -8.30 10.67
C ASP A 96 40.36 -7.63 12.02
N PHE A 97 39.53 -8.03 12.98
CA PHE A 97 39.54 -7.48 14.32
C PHE A 97 40.51 -8.22 15.25
N GLY A 98 41.13 -9.33 14.82
CA GLY A 98 42.02 -10.11 15.67
C GLY A 98 41.35 -10.71 16.93
N PRO A 99 42.14 -11.31 17.84
CA PRO A 99 41.64 -11.87 19.09
C PRO A 99 41.08 -10.79 20.02
N SER A 100 39.78 -10.88 20.33
CA SER A 100 39.08 -9.97 21.23
C SER A 100 39.68 -9.92 22.64
N LEU A 101 39.68 -8.74 23.26
CA LEU A 101 40.01 -8.53 24.68
C LEU A 101 38.79 -8.67 25.60
N ASN A 102 37.58 -8.81 25.04
CA ASN A 102 36.37 -9.09 25.79
C ASN A 102 36.44 -10.46 26.49
N PRO A 103 36.15 -10.55 27.80
CA PRO A 103 36.06 -11.82 28.53
C PRO A 103 35.10 -12.85 27.90
N VAL A 104 34.14 -12.38 27.10
CA VAL A 104 33.25 -13.20 26.27
C VAL A 104 33.46 -12.83 24.80
N PRO A 105 34.47 -13.41 24.10
CA PRO A 105 34.83 -13.01 22.74
C PRO A 105 33.68 -13.02 21.73
N ALA A 106 32.75 -13.98 21.83
CA ALA A 106 31.57 -14.05 20.96
C ALA A 106 30.59 -12.86 21.11
N SER A 107 30.70 -12.09 22.20
CA SER A 107 29.90 -10.88 22.46
C SER A 107 30.65 -9.59 22.10
N ALA A 108 31.89 -9.69 21.59
CA ALA A 108 32.69 -8.53 21.22
C ALA A 108 32.00 -7.72 20.11
N THR A 109 32.06 -6.41 20.26
CA THR A 109 31.55 -5.45 19.28
C THR A 109 32.61 -4.40 19.00
N TYR A 110 32.61 -3.90 17.77
CA TYR A 110 33.65 -3.02 17.27
C TYR A 110 33.01 -1.78 16.68
N LYS A 111 33.49 -0.62 17.09
CA LYS A 111 33.12 0.65 16.47
C LYS A 111 34.03 0.86 15.27
N VAL A 112 33.44 0.92 14.09
CA VAL A 112 34.14 1.14 12.82
C VAL A 112 33.84 2.56 12.36
N LYS A 113 34.88 3.36 12.16
CA LYS A 113 34.84 4.73 11.67
C LYS A 113 35.48 4.79 10.29
N VAL A 114 34.79 5.38 9.33
CA VAL A 114 35.27 5.53 7.95
C VAL A 114 35.27 7.01 7.58
N SER A 115 36.41 7.52 7.11
CA SER A 115 36.53 8.90 6.60
C SER A 115 37.16 8.90 5.21
N ASN A 116 37.04 10.03 4.51
CA ASN A 116 37.63 10.22 3.19
C ASN A 116 39.15 10.04 3.14
N GLY A 117 39.87 10.13 4.27
CA GLY A 117 41.32 10.02 4.29
C GLY A 117 41.97 11.01 3.31
N ASN A 118 42.79 10.47 2.39
CA ASN A 118 43.41 11.24 1.29
C ASN A 118 42.63 11.17 -0.02
N GLY A 119 41.49 10.49 -0.05
CA GLY A 119 40.66 10.32 -1.23
C GLY A 119 39.18 10.49 -0.93
N ASN A 120 38.38 9.48 -1.24
CA ASN A 120 36.93 9.54 -1.16
C ASN A 120 36.35 8.18 -0.79
N PHE A 121 35.62 8.12 0.32
CA PHE A 121 34.68 7.05 0.64
C PHE A 121 33.29 7.56 0.29
N HIS A 122 32.55 6.84 -0.55
CA HIS A 122 31.32 7.40 -1.11
C HIS A 122 30.17 6.41 -1.25
N ARG A 123 30.37 5.13 -0.91
CA ARG A 123 29.33 4.11 -1.06
C ARG A 123 29.53 2.89 -0.17
N ILE A 124 28.40 2.35 0.28
CA ILE A 124 28.26 1.01 0.83
C ILE A 124 27.25 0.27 -0.06
N SER A 125 27.47 -1.01 -0.36
CA SER A 125 26.48 -1.81 -1.09
C SER A 125 26.60 -3.30 -0.78
N PHE A 126 25.59 -3.89 -0.15
CA PHE A 126 25.55 -5.35 0.10
C PHE A 126 25.06 -6.15 -1.12
N ARG A 127 24.94 -5.50 -2.27
CA ARG A 127 24.62 -6.14 -3.55
C ARG A 127 25.50 -5.60 -4.66
N ASP A 128 25.86 -6.50 -5.57
CA ASP A 128 26.57 -6.13 -6.79
C ASP A 128 25.65 -5.38 -7.76
N ASP A 129 26.18 -4.38 -8.46
CA ASP A 129 25.44 -3.60 -9.47
C ASP A 129 25.29 -4.37 -10.80
N VAL A 130 25.73 -5.63 -10.86
CA VAL A 130 25.65 -6.44 -12.09
C VAL A 130 24.17 -6.67 -12.47
N PRO A 131 23.76 -6.33 -13.71
CA PRO A 131 22.37 -6.44 -14.20
C PRO A 131 21.81 -7.86 -14.26
N SER A 132 22.54 -8.87 -13.81
CA SER A 132 22.03 -10.23 -13.76
C SER A 132 20.98 -10.28 -12.66
N GLY A 133 19.73 -10.60 -13.02
CA GLY A 133 18.61 -10.88 -12.09
C GLY A 133 18.86 -12.05 -11.13
N ASN A 134 20.11 -12.41 -10.85
CA ASN A 134 20.52 -13.34 -9.83
C ASN A 134 20.48 -12.62 -8.48
N VAL A 135 19.32 -12.69 -7.83
CA VAL A 135 19.00 -12.12 -6.50
C VAL A 135 19.91 -12.59 -5.36
N ASN A 136 20.87 -13.46 -5.63
CA ASN A 136 21.72 -14.09 -4.64
C ASN A 136 23.11 -13.46 -4.52
N ASN A 137 23.53 -12.53 -5.39
CA ASN A 137 24.89 -11.94 -5.35
C ASN A 137 25.04 -10.90 -4.21
N MET A 138 25.07 -11.39 -2.99
CA MET A 138 25.24 -10.60 -1.77
C MET A 138 26.72 -10.32 -1.55
N MET A 139 27.05 -9.05 -1.36
CA MET A 139 28.39 -8.57 -1.06
C MET A 139 28.54 -8.35 0.43
N GLY A 140 29.62 -8.84 1.01
CA GLY A 140 29.94 -8.57 2.41
C GLY A 140 29.00 -9.22 3.43
N ASP A 141 29.32 -8.98 4.69
CA ASP A 141 28.74 -9.66 5.83
C ASP A 141 27.56 -8.88 6.43
N TYR A 142 26.41 -8.89 5.77
CA TYR A 142 25.21 -8.12 6.15
C TYR A 142 24.66 -8.41 7.56
N GLY A 143 24.82 -9.63 8.10
CA GLY A 143 24.39 -9.97 9.47
C GLY A 143 25.33 -9.48 10.59
N LYS A 144 26.52 -8.95 10.26
CA LYS A 144 27.57 -8.56 11.22
C LYS A 144 27.57 -7.05 11.50
N ILE A 145 27.03 -6.21 10.62
CA ILE A 145 26.72 -4.81 10.96
C ILE A 145 25.44 -4.77 11.79
N VAL A 146 25.47 -4.08 12.93
CA VAL A 146 24.34 -4.07 13.88
C VAL A 146 23.84 -2.66 14.19
N GLU A 147 24.63 -1.63 13.92
CA GLU A 147 24.20 -0.25 14.19
C GLU A 147 24.82 0.76 13.23
N ILE A 148 24.00 1.70 12.74
CA ILE A 148 24.46 2.98 12.18
C ILE A 148 24.43 4.00 13.31
N ASN A 149 25.63 4.37 13.79
CA ASN A 149 25.79 5.31 14.90
C ASN A 149 25.86 6.76 14.41
N GLN A 150 26.39 6.99 13.20
CA GLN A 150 26.58 8.34 12.64
C GLN A 150 26.76 8.29 11.13
N TRP A 151 26.21 9.27 10.39
CA TRP A 151 26.40 9.41 8.94
C TRP A 151 27.70 10.13 8.56
N GLY A 152 28.07 11.15 9.33
CA GLY A 152 29.21 12.03 9.06
C GLY A 152 28.97 12.97 7.88
N SER A 153 30.06 13.55 7.36
CA SER A 153 30.02 14.46 6.20
C SER A 153 30.34 13.74 4.88
N ILE A 154 30.04 12.45 4.79
CA ILE A 154 30.30 11.66 3.59
C ILE A 154 29.35 12.09 2.48
N ALA A 155 29.90 12.52 1.35
CA ALA A 155 29.13 12.83 0.14
C ALA A 155 28.81 11.52 -0.59
N TRP A 156 27.62 10.97 -0.32
CA TRP A 156 27.23 9.67 -0.84
C TRP A 156 26.93 9.73 -2.33
N SER A 157 27.54 8.86 -3.11
CA SER A 157 27.28 8.77 -4.56
C SER A 157 26.04 7.94 -4.87
N SER A 158 25.68 6.99 -4.00
CA SER A 158 24.48 6.17 -4.10
C SER A 158 24.19 5.51 -2.74
N MET A 159 22.92 5.29 -2.44
CA MET A 159 22.45 4.51 -1.29
C MET A 159 21.71 3.24 -1.71
N ALA A 160 21.66 2.94 -3.02
CA ALA A 160 21.05 1.73 -3.51
C ALA A 160 21.76 0.51 -2.91
N TYR A 161 20.99 -0.38 -2.27
CA TYR A 161 21.45 -1.61 -1.60
C TYR A 161 22.42 -1.42 -0.43
N ALA A 162 22.51 -0.22 0.16
CA ALA A 162 23.55 0.12 1.16
C ALA A 162 23.52 -0.73 2.44
N PHE A 163 22.34 -1.21 2.86
CA PHE A 163 22.16 -2.04 4.05
C PHE A 163 21.20 -3.19 3.78
N GLU A 164 21.13 -3.66 2.53
CA GLU A 164 20.26 -4.77 2.18
C GLU A 164 20.59 -6.03 3.01
N ARG A 165 19.53 -6.70 3.49
CA ARG A 165 19.51 -7.88 4.36
C ARG A 165 20.24 -7.74 5.68
N CYS A 166 20.56 -6.52 6.12
CA CYS A 166 21.15 -6.30 7.43
C CYS A 166 20.11 -6.53 8.56
N GLU A 167 19.75 -7.78 8.81
CA GLU A 167 18.63 -8.19 9.66
C GLU A 167 18.77 -7.72 11.11
N ASN A 168 20.01 -7.59 11.61
CA ASN A 168 20.35 -7.15 12.96
C ASN A 168 20.56 -5.63 13.06
N LEU A 169 20.34 -4.88 11.99
CA LEU A 169 20.67 -3.46 11.92
C LEU A 169 19.61 -2.60 12.61
N ASN A 170 20.08 -1.74 13.50
CA ASN A 170 19.36 -0.54 13.92
C ASN A 170 20.10 0.73 13.45
N MET A 171 19.42 1.86 13.49
CA MET A 171 20.01 3.18 13.21
C MET A 171 19.68 4.12 14.36
N THR A 172 20.70 4.50 15.13
CA THR A 172 20.59 5.47 16.24
C THR A 172 21.15 6.84 15.88
N ALA A 173 21.81 6.96 14.71
CA ALA A 173 22.34 8.19 14.15
C ALA A 173 21.35 9.36 14.22
N THR A 174 21.79 10.46 14.82
CA THR A 174 21.02 11.70 14.97
C THR A 174 21.39 12.78 13.95
N ASP A 175 22.52 12.63 13.28
CA ASP A 175 22.96 13.49 12.19
C ASP A 175 22.28 13.12 10.87
N ILE A 176 22.45 13.99 9.86
CA ILE A 176 21.77 13.89 8.56
C ILE A 176 22.82 13.52 7.50
N PRO A 177 22.61 12.46 6.69
CA PRO A 177 23.51 12.11 5.60
C PRO A 177 23.47 13.17 4.49
N ASP A 178 24.61 13.44 3.86
CA ASP A 178 24.64 14.21 2.60
C ASP A 178 24.22 13.32 1.43
N LEU A 179 22.95 13.47 1.03
CA LEU A 179 22.33 12.74 -0.06
C LEU A 179 22.19 13.58 -1.35
N THR A 180 22.82 14.76 -1.43
CA THR A 180 22.57 15.68 -2.55
C THR A 180 22.98 15.14 -3.92
N ALA A 181 23.88 14.16 -3.97
CA ALA A 181 24.28 13.45 -5.19
C ALA A 181 23.54 12.13 -5.41
N VAL A 182 22.73 11.68 -4.43
CA VAL A 182 22.01 10.41 -4.48
C VAL A 182 20.72 10.57 -5.28
N THR A 183 20.54 9.72 -6.28
CA THR A 183 19.34 9.68 -7.12
C THR A 183 18.41 8.51 -6.83
N SER A 184 18.88 7.49 -6.10
CA SER A 184 18.11 6.30 -5.76
C SER A 184 18.40 5.85 -4.32
N LEU A 185 17.32 5.53 -3.58
CA LEU A 185 17.35 4.86 -2.28
C LEU A 185 16.90 3.41 -2.39
N ASP A 186 16.98 2.82 -3.59
CA ASP A 186 16.39 1.52 -3.86
C ASP A 186 16.98 0.45 -2.95
N TYR A 187 16.10 -0.29 -2.28
CA TYR A 187 16.44 -1.40 -1.40
C TYR A 187 17.45 -1.06 -0.29
N MET A 188 17.63 0.23 0.03
CA MET A 188 18.64 0.71 1.00
C MET A 188 18.57 -0.06 2.32
N PHE A 189 17.36 -0.28 2.88
CA PHE A 189 17.13 -1.05 4.10
C PHE A 189 16.32 -2.34 3.85
N SER A 190 16.25 -2.81 2.62
CA SER A 190 15.50 -4.04 2.27
C SER A 190 15.95 -5.21 3.16
N GLY A 191 15.03 -5.87 3.86
CA GLY A 191 15.33 -6.98 4.76
C GLY A 191 15.89 -6.62 6.14
N CYS A 192 15.98 -5.32 6.50
CA CYS A 192 16.37 -4.91 7.85
C CYS A 192 15.23 -5.12 8.86
N SER A 193 14.91 -6.37 9.18
CA SER A 193 13.71 -6.76 9.92
C SER A 193 13.62 -6.19 11.35
N THR A 194 14.76 -5.84 11.97
CA THR A 194 14.84 -5.24 13.31
C THR A 194 15.05 -3.73 13.32
N LEU A 195 15.03 -3.06 12.15
CA LEU A 195 15.28 -1.62 12.03
C LEU A 195 14.19 -0.80 12.73
N ILE A 196 14.50 -0.29 13.92
CA ILE A 196 13.66 0.68 14.63
C ILE A 196 13.88 2.08 14.04
N GLY A 197 15.14 2.45 13.80
CA GLY A 197 15.53 3.75 13.28
C GLY A 197 15.47 4.89 14.31
N ASN A 198 15.87 6.07 13.86
CA ASN A 198 15.86 7.32 14.62
C ASN A 198 14.97 8.34 13.90
N ASN A 199 14.33 9.25 14.64
CA ASN A 199 13.45 10.28 14.08
C ASN A 199 14.18 11.32 13.20
N SER A 200 15.52 11.38 13.28
CA SER A 200 16.38 12.19 12.40
C SER A 200 16.14 11.91 10.91
N ILE A 201 15.69 10.69 10.57
CA ILE A 201 15.36 10.30 9.18
C ILE A 201 14.33 11.23 8.53
N ASN A 202 13.45 11.84 9.32
CA ASN A 202 12.46 12.78 8.81
C ASN A 202 13.12 14.01 8.15
N ASN A 203 14.35 14.35 8.54
CA ASN A 203 15.05 15.55 8.06
C ASN A 203 16.02 15.27 6.90
N TRP A 204 16.03 14.05 6.35
CA TRP A 204 16.89 13.72 5.23
C TRP A 204 16.50 14.50 3.98
N ASN A 205 17.48 15.09 3.31
CA ASN A 205 17.26 15.77 2.05
C ASN A 205 17.26 14.76 0.90
N ILE A 206 16.08 14.30 0.49
CA ILE A 206 15.92 13.39 -0.64
C ILE A 206 15.51 14.09 -1.94
N SER A 207 15.68 15.42 -2.06
CA SER A 207 15.13 16.16 -3.20
C SER A 207 15.71 15.75 -4.56
N SER A 208 16.89 15.12 -4.61
CA SER A 208 17.49 14.57 -5.84
C SER A 208 17.04 13.16 -6.18
N VAL A 209 16.34 12.48 -5.26
CA VAL A 209 15.95 11.08 -5.39
C VAL A 209 14.74 10.95 -6.32
N ASN A 210 14.88 10.08 -7.33
CA ASN A 210 13.81 9.73 -8.25
C ASN A 210 13.22 8.33 -8.02
N SER A 211 13.89 7.48 -7.22
CA SER A 211 13.44 6.12 -6.97
C SER A 211 13.55 5.74 -5.48
N LEU A 212 12.45 5.21 -4.95
CA LEU A 212 12.30 4.72 -3.58
C LEU A 212 11.94 3.22 -3.55
N VAL A 213 12.30 2.46 -4.59
CA VAL A 213 11.84 1.09 -4.74
C VAL A 213 12.35 0.24 -3.58
N GLY A 214 11.43 -0.34 -2.83
CA GLY A 214 11.78 -1.28 -1.76
C GLY A 214 12.69 -0.72 -0.66
N THR A 215 12.81 0.61 -0.50
CA THR A 215 13.73 1.22 0.48
C THR A 215 13.56 0.64 1.88
N PHE A 216 12.32 0.34 2.30
CA PHE A 216 12.01 -0.28 3.58
C PHE A 216 11.39 -1.68 3.46
N ASN A 217 11.50 -2.34 2.30
CA ASN A 217 10.95 -3.69 2.11
C ASN A 217 11.43 -4.62 3.25
N GLY A 218 10.53 -5.35 3.90
CA GLY A 218 10.89 -6.27 4.99
C GLY A 218 11.31 -5.61 6.30
N CYS A 219 11.21 -4.29 6.46
CA CYS A 219 11.46 -3.60 7.73
C CYS A 219 10.25 -3.73 8.68
N PHE A 220 10.07 -4.91 9.28
CA PHE A 220 8.84 -5.28 10.00
C PHE A 220 8.45 -4.30 11.11
N VAL A 221 9.44 -3.76 11.84
CA VAL A 221 9.23 -2.89 13.01
C VAL A 221 9.40 -1.40 12.71
N PHE A 222 9.78 -1.02 11.49
CA PHE A 222 10.03 0.38 11.12
C PHE A 222 8.75 1.21 11.17
N ASN A 223 8.82 2.35 11.86
CA ASN A 223 7.70 3.28 12.00
C ASN A 223 8.18 4.71 12.32
N GLN A 224 9.34 5.13 11.79
CA GLN A 224 9.88 6.48 12.04
C GLN A 224 9.25 7.52 11.10
N PRO A 225 9.09 8.78 11.56
CA PRO A 225 8.51 9.83 10.73
C PRO A 225 9.39 10.09 9.50
N ILE A 226 8.74 10.10 8.33
CA ILE A 226 9.32 10.41 7.01
C ILE A 226 8.43 11.37 6.21
N GLY A 227 7.45 11.99 6.87
CA GLY A 227 6.51 12.92 6.23
C GLY A 227 7.19 14.16 5.66
N ASN A 228 8.33 14.60 6.21
CA ASN A 228 9.02 15.81 5.76
C ASN A 228 9.88 15.61 4.49
N TRP A 229 9.95 14.39 3.97
CA TRP A 229 10.68 14.11 2.74
C TRP A 229 10.11 14.88 1.55
N ASN A 230 10.98 15.53 0.77
CA ASN A 230 10.60 16.16 -0.47
C ASN A 230 10.56 15.12 -1.61
N THR A 231 9.37 14.57 -1.87
CA THR A 231 9.15 13.53 -2.89
C THR A 231 8.86 14.08 -4.29
N SER A 232 9.01 15.38 -4.55
CA SER A 232 8.54 16.01 -5.80
C SER A 232 9.21 15.48 -7.08
N ASN A 233 10.37 14.83 -6.94
CA ASN A 233 11.13 14.24 -8.05
C ASN A 233 11.02 12.71 -8.11
N VAL A 234 10.30 12.08 -7.16
CA VAL A 234 10.14 10.64 -7.09
C VAL A 234 9.18 10.17 -8.18
N GLN A 235 9.64 9.18 -8.97
CA GLN A 235 8.91 8.57 -10.07
C GLN A 235 8.52 7.13 -9.78
N ASN A 236 9.24 6.43 -8.90
CA ASN A 236 8.95 5.05 -8.54
C ASN A 236 8.90 4.85 -7.02
N MET A 237 7.78 4.31 -6.53
CA MET A 237 7.54 3.95 -5.13
C MET A 237 7.19 2.47 -4.94
N GLY A 238 7.46 1.64 -5.95
CA GLY A 238 7.21 0.20 -5.95
C GLY A 238 7.79 -0.48 -4.72
N VAL A 239 6.98 -1.32 -4.07
CA VAL A 239 7.31 -2.12 -2.89
C VAL A 239 7.97 -1.36 -1.71
N LEU A 240 7.88 -0.03 -1.66
CA LEU A 240 8.56 0.82 -0.68
C LEU A 240 8.35 0.36 0.77
N PHE A 241 7.10 0.03 1.14
CA PHE A 241 6.72 -0.48 2.47
C PHE A 241 6.24 -1.93 2.43
N LEU A 242 6.65 -2.72 1.43
CA LEU A 242 6.36 -4.15 1.38
C LEU A 242 6.81 -4.80 2.70
N MET A 243 5.91 -5.53 3.35
CA MET A 243 6.14 -6.18 4.65
C MET A 243 6.48 -5.26 5.84
N CYS A 244 6.33 -3.93 5.73
CA CYS A 244 6.45 -3.02 6.87
C CYS A 244 5.23 -3.11 7.81
N GLN A 245 5.11 -4.20 8.57
CA GLN A 245 3.91 -4.53 9.33
C GLN A 245 3.47 -3.45 10.34
N ASN A 246 4.42 -2.71 10.92
CA ASN A 246 4.17 -1.66 11.91
C ASN A 246 4.08 -0.24 11.33
N PHE A 247 4.39 -0.04 10.05
CA PHE A 247 4.46 1.30 9.48
C PHE A 247 3.07 1.94 9.41
N ASN A 248 2.94 3.14 10.00
CA ASN A 248 1.70 3.90 10.04
C ASN A 248 1.97 5.42 10.24
N GLN A 249 3.02 5.96 9.62
CA GLN A 249 3.39 7.37 9.76
C GLN A 249 2.70 8.28 8.74
N PRO A 250 2.38 9.54 9.11
CA PRO A 250 1.68 10.46 8.21
C PRO A 250 2.57 10.84 7.02
N ILE A 251 2.14 10.41 5.84
CA ILE A 251 2.80 10.66 4.54
C ILE A 251 1.85 11.32 3.52
N GLY A 252 0.68 11.77 3.96
CA GLY A 252 -0.31 12.40 3.08
C GLY A 252 0.20 13.70 2.44
N ASN A 253 1.22 14.34 2.98
CA ASN A 253 1.81 15.56 2.44
C ASN A 253 2.86 15.32 1.34
N TRP A 254 3.17 14.06 1.02
CA TRP A 254 4.06 13.75 -0.10
C TRP A 254 3.48 14.23 -1.43
N ASN A 255 4.36 14.74 -2.28
CA ASN A 255 4.04 15.04 -3.67
C ASN A 255 4.25 13.78 -4.52
N THR A 256 3.16 13.26 -5.09
CA THR A 256 3.16 12.05 -5.92
C THR A 256 2.93 12.35 -7.41
N SER A 257 2.91 13.62 -7.82
CA SER A 257 2.50 14.01 -9.18
C SER A 257 3.44 13.52 -10.29
N GLN A 258 4.64 13.05 -9.95
CA GLN A 258 5.58 12.45 -10.92
C GLN A 258 5.64 10.92 -10.82
N VAL A 259 4.92 10.30 -9.88
CA VAL A 259 4.99 8.85 -9.65
C VAL A 259 4.24 8.12 -10.75
N VAL A 260 4.91 7.13 -11.33
CA VAL A 260 4.39 6.27 -12.41
C VAL A 260 4.08 4.85 -11.92
N SER A 261 4.79 4.37 -10.90
CA SER A 261 4.57 3.03 -10.33
C SER A 261 4.47 3.05 -8.81
N MET A 262 3.44 2.37 -8.29
CA MET A 262 3.14 2.18 -6.87
C MET A 262 2.81 0.69 -6.57
N ASP A 263 3.31 -0.23 -7.40
CA ASP A 263 3.10 -1.66 -7.26
C ASP A 263 3.52 -2.14 -5.86
N GLY A 264 2.65 -2.86 -5.15
CA GLY A 264 2.95 -3.45 -3.86
C GLY A 264 3.39 -2.47 -2.75
N MET A 265 3.22 -1.16 -2.92
CA MET A 265 3.80 -0.13 -2.03
C MET A 265 3.49 -0.38 -0.55
N PHE A 266 2.26 -0.80 -0.21
CA PHE A 266 1.82 -1.13 1.16
C PHE A 266 1.47 -2.61 1.33
N ASN A 267 1.98 -3.49 0.46
CA ASN A 267 1.70 -4.91 0.58
C ASN A 267 2.21 -5.45 1.92
N ASN A 268 1.34 -6.07 2.72
CA ASN A 268 1.59 -6.55 4.07
C ASN A 268 1.99 -5.46 5.09
N ALA A 269 1.75 -4.17 4.78
CA ALA A 269 1.82 -3.08 5.76
C ALA A 269 0.58 -3.08 6.67
N ARG A 270 0.48 -4.10 7.53
CA ARG A 270 -0.75 -4.47 8.25
C ARG A 270 -1.36 -3.34 9.09
N SER A 271 -0.53 -2.47 9.65
CA SER A 271 -0.95 -1.36 10.52
C SER A 271 -1.24 -0.06 9.76
N PHE A 272 -0.93 0.02 8.47
CA PHE A 272 -1.02 1.26 7.72
C PHE A 272 -2.48 1.70 7.54
N ASN A 273 -2.80 2.93 7.97
CA ASN A 273 -4.13 3.51 7.85
C ASN A 273 -4.08 5.06 7.82
N GLN A 274 -3.09 5.63 7.15
CA GLN A 274 -2.90 7.09 7.08
C GLN A 274 -3.61 7.73 5.90
N PRO A 275 -4.13 8.98 6.04
CA PRO A 275 -4.86 9.64 4.98
C PRO A 275 -3.95 10.00 3.81
N ILE A 276 -4.19 9.35 2.66
CA ILE A 276 -3.45 9.53 1.39
C ILE A 276 -4.38 9.90 0.22
N GLY A 277 -5.64 10.21 0.52
CA GLY A 277 -6.66 10.54 -0.50
C GLY A 277 -6.39 11.83 -1.29
N ASN A 278 -5.41 12.63 -0.87
CA ASN A 278 -4.98 13.86 -1.53
C ASN A 278 -3.77 13.67 -2.46
N TRP A 279 -3.23 12.45 -2.57
CA TRP A 279 -2.18 12.14 -3.53
C TRP A 279 -2.68 12.31 -4.97
N ASP A 280 -1.80 12.86 -5.81
CA ASP A 280 -2.00 12.89 -7.25
C ASP A 280 -1.47 11.58 -7.85
N VAL A 281 -2.38 10.73 -8.32
CA VAL A 281 -2.07 9.44 -8.94
C VAL A 281 -2.35 9.42 -10.44
N SER A 282 -2.54 10.59 -11.07
CA SER A 282 -2.96 10.66 -12.48
C SER A 282 -1.94 10.10 -13.47
N ASN A 283 -0.67 10.00 -13.06
CA ASN A 283 0.43 9.45 -13.86
C ASN A 283 0.74 7.99 -13.52
N VAL A 284 0.08 7.40 -12.52
CA VAL A 284 0.32 6.02 -12.11
C VAL A 284 -0.32 5.05 -13.09
N ILE A 285 0.47 4.07 -13.53
CA ILE A 285 0.06 3.04 -14.50
C ILE A 285 -0.14 1.69 -13.80
N GLU A 286 0.70 1.40 -12.79
CA GLU A 286 0.79 0.12 -12.08
C GLU A 286 0.36 0.29 -10.60
N MET A 287 -0.74 -0.38 -10.20
CA MET A 287 -1.26 -0.41 -8.82
C MET A 287 -1.48 -1.83 -8.29
N GLU A 288 -0.90 -2.82 -8.95
CA GLU A 288 -0.98 -4.22 -8.52
C GLU A 288 -0.48 -4.38 -7.08
N PHE A 289 -1.16 -5.21 -6.27
CA PHE A 289 -0.83 -5.46 -4.87
C PHE A 289 -0.73 -4.24 -3.94
N MET A 290 -1.08 -3.01 -4.36
CA MET A 290 -0.76 -1.77 -3.62
C MET A 290 -1.14 -1.81 -2.14
N PHE A 291 -2.31 -2.37 -1.80
CA PHE A 291 -2.80 -2.55 -0.42
C PHE A 291 -3.04 -4.03 -0.06
N ALA A 292 -2.43 -4.97 -0.76
CA ALA A 292 -2.55 -6.39 -0.45
C ALA A 292 -2.12 -6.65 1.00
N TYR A 293 -2.92 -7.34 1.80
CA TYR A 293 -2.67 -7.63 3.22
C TYR A 293 -2.48 -6.39 4.12
N ALA A 294 -2.84 -5.19 3.68
CA ALA A 294 -2.92 -3.99 4.52
C ALA A 294 -4.20 -4.06 5.38
N TRP A 295 -4.20 -4.94 6.39
CA TRP A 295 -5.40 -5.30 7.15
C TRP A 295 -6.13 -4.12 7.80
N GLY A 296 -5.37 -3.14 8.28
CA GLY A 296 -5.88 -1.93 8.96
C GLY A 296 -6.37 -0.83 8.01
N PHE A 297 -6.11 -0.92 6.71
CA PHE A 297 -6.31 0.18 5.78
C PHE A 297 -7.80 0.41 5.47
N ASN A 298 -8.28 1.63 5.71
CA ASN A 298 -9.66 2.03 5.40
C ASN A 298 -9.79 3.56 5.20
N GLN A 299 -8.89 4.16 4.41
CA GLN A 299 -8.86 5.61 4.15
C GLN A 299 -9.52 5.98 2.82
N PRO A 300 -10.17 7.15 2.72
CA PRO A 300 -10.89 7.55 1.51
C PRO A 300 -9.96 7.75 0.31
N LEU A 301 -10.33 7.17 -0.83
CA LEU A 301 -9.59 7.22 -2.11
C LEU A 301 -10.46 7.76 -3.27
N GLU A 302 -11.61 8.34 -2.96
CA GLU A 302 -12.64 8.75 -3.94
C GLU A 302 -12.15 9.79 -4.96
N ASN A 303 -11.15 10.59 -4.58
CA ASN A 303 -10.59 11.68 -5.39
C ASN A 303 -9.41 11.26 -6.26
N TRP A 304 -8.97 9.99 -6.18
CA TRP A 304 -7.89 9.50 -7.01
C TRP A 304 -8.29 9.45 -8.48
N ASN A 305 -7.46 10.04 -9.34
CA ASN A 305 -7.62 9.93 -10.78
C ASN A 305 -6.89 8.68 -11.30
N VAL A 306 -7.61 7.56 -11.41
CA VAL A 306 -7.05 6.27 -11.88
C VAL A 306 -7.23 6.04 -13.39
N SER A 307 -7.53 7.07 -14.19
CA SER A 307 -7.81 6.89 -15.61
C SER A 307 -6.64 6.35 -16.44
N GLY A 308 -5.41 6.50 -15.94
CA GLY A 308 -4.18 5.98 -16.55
C GLY A 308 -3.80 4.56 -16.12
N VAL A 309 -4.45 4.01 -15.09
CA VAL A 309 -4.09 2.70 -14.51
C VAL A 309 -4.51 1.57 -15.45
N ILE A 310 -3.59 0.65 -15.72
CA ILE A 310 -3.81 -0.50 -16.60
C ILE A 310 -4.05 -1.77 -15.77
N GLU A 311 -3.31 -1.96 -14.68
CA GLU A 311 -3.31 -3.21 -13.91
C GLU A 311 -3.73 -2.95 -12.45
N MET A 312 -4.77 -3.67 -11.99
CA MET A 312 -5.31 -3.59 -10.62
C MET A 312 -5.35 -4.96 -9.92
N ASP A 313 -4.53 -5.90 -10.39
CA ASP A 313 -4.45 -7.23 -9.82
C ASP A 313 -4.10 -7.17 -8.33
N TYR A 314 -4.90 -7.86 -7.50
CA TYR A 314 -4.70 -8.01 -6.06
C TYR A 314 -4.60 -6.70 -5.25
N MET A 315 -5.01 -5.55 -5.80
CA MET A 315 -4.82 -4.23 -5.17
C MET A 315 -5.32 -4.17 -3.71
N PHE A 316 -6.46 -4.78 -3.40
CA PHE A 316 -7.05 -4.86 -2.05
C PHE A 316 -7.16 -6.30 -1.51
N LEU A 317 -6.32 -7.22 -2.01
CA LEU A 317 -6.26 -8.61 -1.54
C LEU A 317 -6.12 -8.62 -0.01
N SER A 318 -7.06 -9.24 0.72
CA SER A 318 -7.04 -9.32 2.18
C SER A 318 -6.95 -7.97 2.92
N ALA A 319 -7.33 -6.85 2.30
CA ALA A 319 -7.52 -5.56 2.97
C ALA A 319 -8.81 -5.62 3.81
N LYS A 320 -8.77 -6.35 4.92
CA LYS A 320 -9.95 -6.83 5.66
C LYS A 320 -10.94 -5.74 6.09
N LEU A 321 -10.44 -4.55 6.41
CA LEU A 321 -11.26 -3.41 6.86
C LEU A 321 -11.65 -2.43 5.75
N PHE A 322 -11.09 -2.58 4.54
CA PHE A 322 -11.30 -1.62 3.46
C PHE A 322 -12.76 -1.63 2.97
N ASN A 323 -13.44 -0.49 3.08
CA ASN A 323 -14.81 -0.33 2.62
C ASN A 323 -15.11 1.14 2.22
N GLN A 324 -14.17 1.80 1.54
CA GLN A 324 -14.28 3.21 1.15
C GLN A 324 -14.82 3.39 -0.27
N PRO A 325 -15.57 4.47 -0.55
CA PRO A 325 -16.17 4.67 -1.85
C PRO A 325 -15.11 4.84 -2.95
N ILE A 326 -15.15 3.95 -3.93
CA ILE A 326 -14.29 3.96 -5.14
C ILE A 326 -15.12 3.82 -6.43
N GLY A 327 -16.45 3.92 -6.32
CA GLY A 327 -17.36 3.81 -7.46
C GLY A 327 -17.29 4.97 -8.47
N SER A 328 -16.57 6.05 -8.14
CA SER A 328 -16.31 7.21 -9.00
C SER A 328 -15.10 7.03 -9.92
N TRP A 329 -14.28 6.00 -9.69
CA TRP A 329 -13.07 5.76 -10.47
C TRP A 329 -13.37 5.52 -11.95
N ASN A 330 -12.57 6.14 -12.82
CA ASN A 330 -12.58 5.85 -14.25
C ASN A 330 -11.69 4.64 -14.54
N THR A 331 -12.30 3.47 -14.73
CA THR A 331 -11.61 2.21 -14.99
C THR A 331 -11.47 1.85 -16.47
N SER A 332 -11.72 2.79 -17.39
CA SER A 332 -11.79 2.48 -18.84
C SER A 332 -10.51 1.89 -19.43
N SER A 333 -9.37 2.17 -18.82
CA SER A 333 -8.04 1.73 -19.27
C SER A 333 -7.60 0.42 -18.63
N VAL A 334 -8.32 -0.06 -17.60
CA VAL A 334 -7.93 -1.25 -16.83
C VAL A 334 -8.15 -2.51 -17.66
N THR A 335 -7.14 -3.38 -17.71
CA THR A 335 -7.15 -4.64 -18.45
C THR A 335 -7.17 -5.88 -17.53
N THR A 336 -6.71 -5.77 -16.28
CA THR A 336 -6.69 -6.89 -15.31
C THR A 336 -7.22 -6.50 -13.92
N MET A 337 -8.04 -7.38 -13.33
CA MET A 337 -8.65 -7.20 -12.01
C MET A 337 -8.68 -8.52 -11.18
N ASN A 338 -7.72 -9.42 -11.40
CA ASN A 338 -7.63 -10.68 -10.68
C ASN A 338 -7.45 -10.43 -9.19
N GLY A 339 -8.26 -11.09 -8.36
CA GLY A 339 -8.14 -11.06 -6.91
C GLY A 339 -8.20 -9.68 -6.27
N MET A 340 -8.69 -8.64 -6.98
CA MET A 340 -8.66 -7.25 -6.51
C MET A 340 -9.27 -7.10 -5.11
N PHE A 341 -10.33 -7.85 -4.79
CA PHE A 341 -10.99 -7.88 -3.48
C PHE A 341 -11.01 -9.29 -2.85
N LEU A 342 -10.12 -10.20 -3.28
CA LEU A 342 -10.00 -11.54 -2.68
C LEU A 342 -9.75 -11.40 -1.17
N ASN A 343 -10.56 -12.06 -0.33
CA ASN A 343 -10.53 -11.94 1.14
C ASN A 343 -10.77 -10.53 1.72
N ALA A 344 -11.24 -9.55 0.93
CA ALA A 344 -11.61 -8.22 1.43
C ALA A 344 -12.98 -8.27 2.13
N THR A 345 -13.02 -8.87 3.33
CA THR A 345 -14.26 -9.28 4.00
C THR A 345 -15.25 -8.16 4.30
N ALA A 346 -14.80 -6.92 4.45
CA ALA A 346 -15.68 -5.77 4.73
C ALA A 346 -16.16 -5.03 3.48
N PHE A 347 -15.58 -5.28 2.30
CA PHE A 347 -15.82 -4.47 1.12
C PHE A 347 -17.23 -4.71 0.57
N ASN A 348 -18.02 -3.63 0.46
CA ASN A 348 -19.38 -3.66 -0.09
C ASN A 348 -19.78 -2.32 -0.74
N GLN A 349 -18.85 -1.65 -1.42
CA GLN A 349 -19.10 -0.34 -2.04
C GLN A 349 -19.61 -0.46 -3.48
N PRO A 350 -20.53 0.44 -3.90
CA PRO A 350 -21.16 0.35 -5.22
C PRO A 350 -20.14 0.64 -6.33
N ILE A 351 -19.80 -0.40 -7.10
CA ILE A 351 -18.86 -0.37 -8.24
C ILE A 351 -19.53 -0.74 -9.58
N GLY A 352 -20.86 -0.80 -9.61
CA GLY A 352 -21.62 -1.15 -10.82
C GLY A 352 -21.47 -0.17 -11.99
N ASN A 353 -20.92 1.02 -11.74
CA ASN A 353 -20.68 2.06 -12.75
C ASN A 353 -19.29 1.99 -13.40
N TRP A 354 -18.42 1.06 -12.96
CA TRP A 354 -17.11 0.89 -13.57
C TRP A 354 -17.23 0.47 -15.04
N ASN A 355 -16.33 1.00 -15.86
CA ASN A 355 -16.19 0.57 -17.25
C ASN A 355 -15.24 -0.63 -17.29
N THR A 356 -15.78 -1.80 -17.62
CA THR A 356 -15.03 -3.06 -17.69
C THR A 356 -14.79 -3.52 -19.13
N ALA A 357 -15.09 -2.70 -20.14
CA ALA A 357 -15.06 -3.11 -21.55
C ALA A 357 -13.67 -3.56 -22.04
N SER A 358 -12.60 -3.06 -21.41
CA SER A 358 -11.21 -3.38 -21.71
C SER A 358 -10.63 -4.51 -20.84
N VAL A 359 -11.40 -5.01 -19.86
CA VAL A 359 -10.91 -6.00 -18.89
C VAL A 359 -10.87 -7.39 -19.52
N LEU A 360 -9.74 -8.06 -19.38
CA LEU A 360 -9.45 -9.38 -19.94
C LEU A 360 -9.57 -10.50 -18.89
N THR A 361 -9.30 -10.23 -17.62
CA THR A 361 -9.25 -11.25 -16.56
C THR A 361 -9.79 -10.73 -15.21
N MET A 362 -10.58 -11.56 -14.52
CA MET A 362 -11.21 -11.24 -13.22
C MET A 362 -11.22 -12.46 -12.26
N ASN A 363 -10.18 -13.32 -12.32
CA ASN A 363 -10.12 -14.52 -11.49
C ASN A 363 -10.14 -14.14 -10.00
N ALA A 364 -10.93 -14.86 -9.21
CA ALA A 364 -11.02 -14.70 -7.76
C ALA A 364 -11.32 -13.28 -7.27
N MET A 365 -11.83 -12.37 -8.12
CA MET A 365 -11.96 -10.93 -7.80
C MET A 365 -12.68 -10.66 -6.48
N PHE A 366 -13.73 -11.44 -6.15
CA PHE A 366 -14.50 -11.34 -4.91
C PHE A 366 -14.49 -12.64 -4.10
N GLN A 367 -13.54 -13.54 -4.33
CA GLN A 367 -13.45 -14.78 -3.56
C GLN A 367 -13.29 -14.44 -2.07
N ASN A 368 -14.08 -15.08 -1.19
CA ASN A 368 -14.15 -14.81 0.25
C ASN A 368 -14.49 -13.34 0.63
N ALA A 369 -14.93 -12.48 -0.29
CA ALA A 369 -15.43 -11.13 0.00
C ALA A 369 -16.85 -11.22 0.58
N SER A 370 -16.95 -11.73 1.82
CA SER A 370 -18.21 -12.18 2.43
C SER A 370 -19.29 -11.11 2.56
N ALA A 371 -18.94 -9.81 2.64
CA ALA A 371 -19.90 -8.70 2.69
C ALA A 371 -20.35 -8.19 1.31
N PHE A 372 -19.67 -8.54 0.22
CA PHE A 372 -19.90 -7.95 -1.09
C PHE A 372 -21.26 -8.38 -1.66
N ASN A 373 -22.14 -7.41 -1.93
CA ASN A 373 -23.47 -7.64 -2.49
C ASN A 373 -23.95 -6.46 -3.35
N GLN A 374 -23.07 -5.94 -4.21
CA GLN A 374 -23.38 -4.78 -5.07
C GLN A 374 -23.75 -5.22 -6.48
N ASN A 375 -24.66 -4.48 -7.11
CA ASN A 375 -25.12 -4.78 -8.46
C ASN A 375 -24.02 -4.49 -9.48
N ILE A 376 -23.57 -5.53 -10.18
CA ILE A 376 -22.56 -5.52 -11.25
C ILE A 376 -23.08 -6.19 -12.53
N GLY A 377 -24.40 -6.44 -12.63
CA GLY A 377 -25.00 -7.10 -13.78
C GLY A 377 -24.89 -6.29 -15.08
N ASN A 378 -24.59 -4.99 -15.00
CA ASN A 378 -24.42 -4.11 -16.15
C ASN A 378 -22.95 -4.00 -16.65
N TRP A 379 -22.01 -4.71 -16.03
CA TRP A 379 -20.63 -4.72 -16.50
C TRP A 379 -20.53 -5.31 -17.91
N ASN A 380 -19.68 -4.70 -18.74
CA ASN A 380 -19.36 -5.25 -20.04
C ASN A 380 -18.25 -6.30 -19.88
N THR A 381 -18.61 -7.58 -20.02
CA THR A 381 -17.68 -8.71 -19.89
C THR A 381 -17.26 -9.30 -21.24
N SER A 382 -17.54 -8.62 -22.37
CA SER A 382 -17.38 -9.20 -23.70
C SER A 382 -15.95 -9.58 -24.06
N GLN A 383 -14.94 -9.00 -23.41
CA GLN A 383 -13.52 -9.33 -23.60
C GLN A 383 -12.94 -10.19 -22.47
N VAL A 384 -13.70 -10.43 -21.40
CA VAL A 384 -13.21 -11.19 -20.26
C VAL A 384 -13.07 -12.65 -20.67
N THR A 385 -11.89 -13.21 -20.41
CA THR A 385 -11.54 -14.60 -20.76
C THR A 385 -11.65 -15.53 -19.55
N THR A 386 -11.40 -15.04 -18.35
CA THR A 386 -11.34 -15.89 -17.15
C THR A 386 -12.00 -15.21 -15.94
N ILE A 387 -12.90 -15.96 -15.28
CA ILE A 387 -13.67 -15.57 -14.08
C ILE A 387 -13.65 -16.71 -13.04
N GLN A 388 -12.58 -17.52 -13.04
CA GLN A 388 -12.42 -18.65 -12.13
C GLN A 388 -12.55 -18.19 -10.67
N SER A 389 -13.33 -18.91 -9.88
CA SER A 389 -13.55 -18.63 -8.44
C SER A 389 -14.05 -17.23 -8.11
N MET A 390 -14.56 -16.43 -9.06
CA MET A 390 -14.83 -15.00 -8.89
C MET A 390 -15.68 -14.67 -7.65
N PHE A 391 -16.69 -15.47 -7.33
CA PHE A 391 -17.57 -15.32 -6.16
C PHE A 391 -17.49 -16.49 -5.18
N MET A 392 -16.43 -17.31 -5.26
CA MET A 392 -16.27 -18.46 -4.36
C MET A 392 -16.27 -17.98 -2.90
N ASN A 393 -17.15 -18.53 -2.07
CA ASN A 393 -17.38 -18.13 -0.67
C ASN A 393 -17.77 -16.63 -0.48
N ALA A 394 -18.21 -15.92 -1.52
CA ALA A 394 -18.82 -14.60 -1.39
C ALA A 394 -20.26 -14.74 -0.86
N SER A 395 -20.38 -15.04 0.43
CA SER A 395 -21.62 -15.53 1.06
C SER A 395 -22.79 -14.54 1.05
N SER A 396 -22.54 -13.25 0.86
CA SER A 396 -23.62 -12.24 0.72
C SER A 396 -23.96 -11.90 -0.73
N PHE A 397 -23.17 -12.36 -1.71
CA PHE A 397 -23.35 -11.96 -3.10
C PHE A 397 -24.62 -12.56 -3.69
N ASN A 398 -25.62 -11.72 -3.92
CA ASN A 398 -26.93 -12.14 -4.39
C ASN A 398 -27.48 -11.15 -5.42
N LYS A 399 -26.88 -11.15 -6.63
CA LYS A 399 -27.22 -10.28 -7.75
C LYS A 399 -27.28 -11.04 -9.06
N ASP A 400 -28.24 -10.67 -9.88
CA ASP A 400 -28.44 -11.19 -11.23
C ASP A 400 -27.26 -10.82 -12.16
N LEU A 401 -26.71 -11.83 -12.84
CA LEU A 401 -25.61 -11.73 -13.81
C LEU A 401 -26.04 -12.12 -15.24
N GLY A 402 -27.34 -12.30 -15.49
CA GLY A 402 -27.85 -12.79 -16.78
C GLY A 402 -27.57 -11.87 -17.97
N LYS A 403 -27.22 -10.61 -17.74
CA LYS A 403 -26.85 -9.63 -18.77
C LYS A 403 -25.38 -9.68 -19.19
N TRP A 404 -24.54 -10.46 -18.50
CA TRP A 404 -23.13 -10.56 -18.84
C TRP A 404 -22.93 -11.19 -20.23
N ASN A 405 -22.01 -10.62 -21.00
CA ASN A 405 -21.60 -11.16 -22.29
C ASN A 405 -20.43 -12.14 -22.07
N LEU A 406 -20.67 -13.42 -22.27
CA LEU A 406 -19.68 -14.47 -22.01
C LEU A 406 -18.88 -14.90 -23.24
N THR A 407 -19.00 -14.21 -24.38
CA THR A 407 -18.46 -14.66 -25.68
C THR A 407 -16.99 -15.07 -25.63
N SER A 408 -16.16 -14.36 -24.85
CA SER A 408 -14.72 -14.62 -24.73
C SER A 408 -14.32 -15.53 -23.57
N ILE A 409 -15.27 -15.95 -22.72
CA ILE A 409 -14.95 -16.74 -21.53
C ILE A 409 -14.47 -18.13 -21.94
N VAL A 410 -13.35 -18.54 -21.35
CA VAL A 410 -12.76 -19.88 -21.49
C VAL A 410 -12.70 -20.63 -20.17
N ASN A 411 -12.73 -19.93 -19.02
CA ASN A 411 -12.66 -20.56 -17.70
C ASN A 411 -13.54 -19.81 -16.68
N ALA A 412 -14.52 -20.52 -16.12
CA ALA A 412 -15.42 -20.04 -15.06
C ALA A 412 -15.49 -21.01 -13.88
N ASN A 413 -14.46 -21.85 -13.70
CA ASN A 413 -14.46 -22.95 -12.75
C ASN A 413 -14.70 -22.43 -11.32
N ASN A 414 -15.60 -23.09 -10.59
CA ASN A 414 -16.00 -22.76 -9.22
C ASN A 414 -16.46 -21.31 -8.99
N MET A 415 -16.94 -20.60 -10.02
CA MET A 415 -17.33 -19.19 -9.91
C MET A 415 -18.32 -18.93 -8.77
N PHE A 416 -19.26 -19.85 -8.53
CA PHE A 416 -20.35 -19.71 -7.54
C PHE A 416 -20.22 -20.60 -6.31
N LEU A 417 -19.14 -21.38 -6.17
CA LEU A 417 -18.99 -22.32 -5.06
C LEU A 417 -19.13 -21.60 -3.71
N ASN A 418 -20.13 -21.99 -2.91
CA ASN A 418 -20.50 -21.38 -1.63
C ASN A 418 -20.79 -19.87 -1.69
N SER A 419 -21.21 -19.34 -2.84
CA SER A 419 -21.69 -17.96 -2.97
C SER A 419 -23.09 -17.79 -2.36
N GLY A 420 -23.50 -16.53 -2.13
CA GLY A 420 -24.82 -16.18 -1.57
C GLY A 420 -25.96 -16.09 -2.59
N LEU A 421 -25.75 -16.54 -3.83
CA LEU A 421 -26.69 -16.33 -4.92
C LEU A 421 -27.95 -17.18 -4.66
N ASN A 422 -29.08 -16.51 -4.48
CA ASN A 422 -30.34 -17.20 -4.24
C ASN A 422 -30.92 -17.74 -5.56
N CYS A 423 -31.91 -18.60 -5.42
CA CYS A 423 -32.54 -19.26 -6.56
C CYS A 423 -33.14 -18.30 -7.61
N GLN A 424 -33.75 -17.19 -7.19
CA GLN A 424 -34.23 -16.15 -8.10
C GLN A 424 -33.12 -15.58 -9.01
N ASN A 425 -31.98 -15.19 -8.42
CA ASN A 425 -30.88 -14.59 -9.18
C ASN A 425 -30.08 -15.66 -9.94
N TYR A 426 -29.99 -16.89 -9.44
CA TYR A 426 -29.40 -18.01 -10.17
C TYR A 426 -30.23 -18.37 -11.41
N ASP A 427 -31.56 -18.45 -11.28
CA ASP A 427 -32.49 -18.66 -12.41
C ASP A 427 -32.36 -17.55 -13.46
N SER A 428 -32.33 -16.29 -13.03
CA SER A 428 -32.16 -15.13 -13.93
C SER A 428 -30.82 -15.18 -14.67
N THR A 429 -29.75 -15.58 -13.96
CA THR A 429 -28.40 -15.71 -14.50
C THR A 429 -28.34 -16.80 -15.56
N LEU A 430 -28.80 -18.01 -15.24
CA LEU A 430 -28.85 -19.14 -16.19
C LEU A 430 -29.69 -18.80 -17.43
N TYR A 431 -30.87 -18.20 -17.22
CA TYR A 431 -31.77 -17.80 -18.29
C TYR A 431 -31.09 -16.81 -19.24
N GLY A 432 -30.53 -15.72 -18.71
CA GLY A 432 -29.85 -14.70 -19.51
C GLY A 432 -28.67 -15.25 -20.30
N TRP A 433 -27.84 -16.10 -19.69
CA TRP A 433 -26.72 -16.75 -20.37
C TRP A 433 -27.17 -17.69 -21.49
N SER A 434 -28.29 -18.41 -21.33
CA SER A 434 -28.79 -19.28 -22.39
C SER A 434 -29.36 -18.53 -23.60
N LEU A 435 -29.86 -17.31 -23.40
CA LEU A 435 -30.46 -16.50 -24.47
C LEU A 435 -29.43 -15.81 -25.35
N ASN A 436 -28.20 -15.59 -24.86
CA ASN A 436 -27.15 -14.96 -25.65
C ASN A 436 -26.61 -15.96 -26.70
N PRO A 437 -26.79 -15.70 -28.01
CA PRO A 437 -26.34 -16.62 -29.06
C PRO A 437 -24.84 -16.91 -29.03
N SER A 438 -24.06 -15.92 -28.56
CA SER A 438 -22.61 -15.97 -28.48
C SER A 438 -22.09 -16.62 -27.20
N THR A 439 -22.95 -17.13 -26.32
CA THR A 439 -22.54 -17.90 -25.16
C THR A 439 -21.66 -19.08 -25.59
N PRO A 440 -20.44 -19.21 -25.02
CA PRO A 440 -19.42 -20.14 -25.49
C PRO A 440 -19.79 -21.60 -25.20
N ASN A 441 -19.11 -22.52 -25.89
CA ASN A 441 -19.25 -23.96 -25.64
C ASN A 441 -18.24 -24.44 -24.59
N ASN A 442 -18.49 -25.61 -24.00
CA ASN A 442 -17.55 -26.38 -23.17
C ASN A 442 -17.04 -25.64 -21.92
N ILE A 443 -17.86 -24.77 -21.33
CA ILE A 443 -17.48 -24.06 -20.10
C ILE A 443 -17.64 -24.97 -18.88
N ILE A 444 -16.60 -24.98 -18.04
CA ILE A 444 -16.64 -25.61 -16.72
C ILE A 444 -17.02 -24.54 -15.70
N LEU A 445 -18.25 -24.63 -15.18
CA LEU A 445 -18.75 -23.78 -14.09
C LEU A 445 -18.68 -24.49 -12.73
N SER A 446 -18.70 -25.83 -12.76
CA SER A 446 -18.63 -26.71 -11.59
C SER A 446 -17.44 -26.41 -10.66
N SER A 447 -17.57 -26.55 -9.35
CA SER A 447 -18.81 -26.79 -8.59
C SER A 447 -19.58 -25.49 -8.35
N VAL A 448 -20.91 -25.58 -8.40
CA VAL A 448 -21.83 -24.47 -8.07
C VAL A 448 -22.63 -24.74 -6.79
N SER A 449 -22.25 -25.71 -5.96
CA SER A 449 -22.96 -25.92 -4.67
C SER A 449 -22.88 -24.66 -3.79
N PRO A 450 -23.94 -24.27 -3.04
CA PRO A 450 -25.23 -24.94 -2.86
C PRO A 450 -26.37 -24.31 -3.70
N MET A 451 -26.11 -23.91 -4.95
CA MET A 451 -27.10 -23.21 -5.76
C MET A 451 -28.39 -24.02 -5.96
N THR A 452 -29.54 -23.33 -5.98
CA THR A 452 -30.86 -23.92 -6.23
C THR A 452 -31.51 -23.24 -7.42
N TYR A 453 -32.21 -23.99 -8.28
CA TYR A 453 -32.93 -23.47 -9.44
C TYR A 453 -34.34 -24.06 -9.51
N ALA A 454 -35.31 -23.32 -10.06
CA ALA A 454 -36.71 -23.74 -9.99
C ALA A 454 -37.54 -23.35 -11.22
N HIS A 455 -37.38 -22.13 -11.73
CA HIS A 455 -38.27 -21.60 -12.75
C HIS A 455 -38.19 -22.44 -14.05
N PRO A 456 -39.32 -22.79 -14.69
CA PRO A 456 -39.32 -23.67 -15.87
C PRO A 456 -38.38 -23.22 -16.99
N ALA A 457 -38.34 -21.90 -17.27
CA ALA A 457 -37.42 -21.36 -18.28
C ALA A 457 -35.94 -21.41 -17.85
N ALA A 458 -35.63 -21.35 -16.54
CA ALA A 458 -34.27 -21.57 -16.05
C ALA A 458 -33.88 -23.05 -16.12
N VAL A 459 -34.82 -23.98 -15.88
CA VAL A 459 -34.62 -25.42 -16.12
C VAL A 459 -34.29 -25.67 -17.60
N THR A 460 -35.05 -25.09 -18.53
CA THR A 460 -34.76 -25.16 -19.97
C THR A 460 -33.41 -24.55 -20.30
N ALA A 461 -33.09 -23.38 -19.76
CA ALA A 461 -31.82 -22.68 -19.96
C ALA A 461 -30.62 -23.53 -19.50
N ARG A 462 -30.69 -24.06 -18.29
CA ARG A 462 -29.67 -24.95 -17.71
C ARG A 462 -29.46 -26.19 -18.56
N ASN A 463 -30.55 -26.85 -18.98
CA ASN A 463 -30.48 -28.03 -19.84
C ASN A 463 -29.88 -27.70 -21.21
N TYR A 464 -30.17 -26.53 -21.78
CA TYR A 464 -29.56 -26.07 -23.02
C TYR A 464 -28.05 -25.84 -22.85
N LEU A 465 -27.62 -25.15 -21.78
CA LEU A 465 -26.20 -24.94 -21.50
C LEU A 465 -25.43 -26.27 -21.37
N ILE A 466 -26.00 -27.25 -20.68
CA ILE A 466 -25.36 -28.56 -20.51
C ILE A 466 -25.39 -29.37 -21.82
N ASN A 467 -26.57 -29.59 -22.39
CA ASN A 467 -26.76 -30.58 -23.47
C ASN A 467 -26.39 -30.04 -24.85
N ASN A 468 -26.59 -28.74 -25.09
CA ASN A 468 -26.35 -28.13 -26.41
C ASN A 468 -25.04 -27.34 -26.46
N LYS A 469 -24.61 -26.75 -25.34
CA LYS A 469 -23.35 -26.00 -25.26
C LYS A 469 -22.21 -26.80 -24.61
N GLY A 470 -22.48 -27.98 -24.04
CA GLY A 470 -21.44 -28.83 -23.43
C GLY A 470 -20.92 -28.31 -22.08
N TRP A 471 -21.69 -27.47 -21.38
CA TRP A 471 -21.26 -26.94 -20.09
C TRP A 471 -21.25 -28.01 -19.00
N SER A 472 -20.29 -27.92 -18.09
CA SER A 472 -20.30 -28.67 -16.83
C SER A 472 -20.84 -27.81 -15.71
N ILE A 473 -22.05 -28.12 -15.25
CA ILE A 473 -22.72 -27.51 -14.10
C ILE A 473 -23.10 -28.62 -13.12
N VAL A 474 -22.39 -28.70 -12.00
CA VAL A 474 -22.54 -29.73 -10.96
C VAL A 474 -22.62 -29.08 -9.58
N GLY A 475 -23.48 -29.62 -8.71
CA GLY A 475 -23.61 -29.22 -7.32
C GLY A 475 -24.82 -28.33 -7.04
N ASP A 476 -25.53 -27.88 -8.08
CA ASP A 476 -26.84 -27.25 -7.94
C ASP A 476 -27.97 -28.30 -7.87
N THR A 477 -29.08 -27.93 -7.24
CA THR A 477 -30.26 -28.79 -7.10
C THR A 477 -31.52 -28.10 -7.60
N TYR A 478 -32.37 -28.85 -8.30
CA TYR A 478 -33.73 -28.38 -8.59
C TYR A 478 -34.56 -28.39 -7.31
N ASP A 479 -35.26 -27.31 -7.04
CA ASP A 479 -36.19 -27.20 -5.90
C ASP A 479 -37.46 -26.45 -6.34
N ALA A 480 -38.56 -27.19 -6.53
CA ALA A 480 -39.84 -26.63 -6.95
C ALA A 480 -40.46 -25.68 -5.91
N GLU A 481 -40.07 -25.81 -4.64
CA GLU A 481 -40.57 -24.98 -3.54
C GLU A 481 -39.82 -23.64 -3.46
N CYS A 482 -38.70 -23.50 -4.17
CA CYS A 482 -38.09 -22.20 -4.35
C CYS A 482 -39.03 -21.27 -5.13
N SER A 483 -39.41 -20.16 -4.50
CA SER A 483 -40.13 -19.07 -5.17
C SER A 483 -39.21 -18.29 -6.10
N SER A 484 -39.36 -18.53 -7.41
CA SER A 484 -38.64 -17.85 -8.48
C SER A 484 -39.60 -17.32 -9.55
N VAL A 485 -39.36 -16.08 -10.00
CA VAL A 485 -40.11 -15.35 -11.03
C VAL A 485 -39.12 -14.68 -11.98
N LEU A 486 -39.10 -15.02 -13.27
CA LEU A 486 -38.21 -14.30 -14.19
C LEU A 486 -38.68 -12.85 -14.37
N SER A 487 -37.76 -11.89 -14.26
CA SER A 487 -38.05 -10.49 -14.59
C SER A 487 -38.19 -10.36 -16.11
N THR A 488 -39.39 -10.02 -16.60
CA THR A 488 -39.62 -9.61 -18.00
C THR A 488 -39.32 -8.14 -18.26
N THR A 489 -39.14 -7.38 -17.18
CA THR A 489 -38.73 -5.99 -17.23
C THR A 489 -37.21 -5.91 -17.25
N GLU A 490 -36.67 -5.17 -18.20
CA GLU A 490 -35.39 -4.50 -17.97
C GLU A 490 -35.53 -3.80 -16.63
N ASN A 491 -34.79 -4.25 -15.62
CA ASN A 491 -34.42 -3.38 -14.53
C ASN A 491 -33.64 -2.24 -15.20
N ILE A 492 -34.33 -1.22 -15.69
CA ILE A 492 -33.83 0.15 -15.56
C ILE A 492 -33.62 0.22 -14.08
N ALA A 493 -32.37 0.09 -13.66
CA ALA A 493 -32.00 0.34 -12.28
C ALA A 493 -32.68 1.67 -11.92
N HIS A 494 -33.69 1.62 -11.05
CA HIS A 494 -33.88 2.71 -10.14
C HIS A 494 -32.65 2.61 -9.26
N ALA A 495 -31.55 3.18 -9.76
CA ALA A 495 -30.38 3.39 -8.96
C ALA A 495 -30.91 4.14 -7.75
N ASN A 496 -30.91 3.45 -6.59
CA ASN A 496 -31.53 3.98 -5.41
C ASN A 496 -30.94 5.36 -5.18
N LEU A 497 -31.83 6.31 -4.96
CA LEU A 497 -31.46 7.69 -4.72
C LEU A 497 -30.52 7.65 -3.50
N SER A 498 -29.40 8.35 -3.57
CA SER A 498 -28.38 8.33 -2.51
C SER A 498 -27.86 9.73 -2.27
N ILE A 499 -27.33 9.96 -1.07
CA ILE A 499 -26.83 11.26 -0.66
C ILE A 499 -25.31 11.23 -0.44
N TYR A 500 -24.61 12.28 -0.85
CA TYR A 500 -23.16 12.41 -0.66
C TYR A 500 -22.73 13.90 -0.70
N PRO A 501 -21.64 14.31 -0.05
CA PRO A 501 -20.86 13.56 0.92
C PRO A 501 -21.66 13.36 2.23
N ASN A 502 -21.31 12.32 2.98
CA ASN A 502 -21.76 12.12 4.35
C ASN A 502 -20.59 11.54 5.16
N PRO A 503 -19.92 12.32 6.03
CA PRO A 503 -20.33 13.62 6.57
C PRO A 503 -20.26 14.79 5.57
N ALA A 504 -21.22 15.71 5.66
CA ALA A 504 -21.32 16.90 4.80
C ALA A 504 -20.81 18.17 5.51
N SER A 505 -20.09 19.03 4.80
CA SER A 505 -19.72 20.38 5.25
C SER A 505 -20.78 21.38 4.79
N ASP A 506 -20.88 21.62 3.49
CA ASP A 506 -21.65 22.76 2.99
C ASP A 506 -22.90 22.34 2.23
N PHE A 507 -22.80 21.22 1.52
CA PHE A 507 -23.83 20.73 0.64
C PHE A 507 -23.93 19.21 0.67
N ILE A 508 -25.12 18.71 0.37
CA ILE A 508 -25.42 17.32 0.11
C ILE A 508 -25.94 17.21 -1.32
N PHE A 509 -25.27 16.42 -2.14
CA PHE A 509 -25.67 16.04 -3.48
C PHE A 509 -26.53 14.78 -3.44
N ILE A 510 -27.47 14.68 -4.37
CA ILE A 510 -28.46 13.63 -4.46
C ILE A 510 -28.26 12.89 -5.78
N LYS A 511 -27.69 11.69 -5.72
CA LYS A 511 -27.48 10.84 -6.89
C LYS A 511 -28.80 10.22 -7.35
N ASN A 512 -28.98 10.09 -8.65
CA ASN A 512 -30.11 9.40 -9.29
C ASN A 512 -31.48 10.07 -9.06
N LEU A 513 -31.51 11.39 -8.87
CA LEU A 513 -32.75 12.15 -8.74
C LEU A 513 -33.42 12.34 -10.11
N LYS A 514 -34.39 11.50 -10.44
CA LYS A 514 -35.05 11.54 -11.77
C LYS A 514 -36.13 12.62 -11.91
N ASN A 515 -36.72 13.08 -10.79
CA ASN A 515 -37.88 13.97 -10.77
C ASN A 515 -37.66 15.17 -9.84
N PRO A 516 -38.33 16.32 -10.08
CA PRO A 516 -38.35 17.42 -9.13
C PRO A 516 -38.77 16.93 -7.74
N ALA A 517 -37.97 17.26 -6.73
CA ALA A 517 -38.18 16.80 -5.36
C ALA A 517 -38.00 17.94 -4.36
N ASN A 518 -38.72 17.83 -3.25
CA ASN A 518 -38.54 18.68 -2.10
C ASN A 518 -37.66 17.94 -1.07
N TYR A 519 -37.06 18.69 -0.16
CA TYR A 519 -36.35 18.12 0.98
C TYR A 519 -36.86 18.67 2.30
N LYS A 520 -36.71 17.86 3.36
CA LYS A 520 -36.90 18.24 4.76
C LYS A 520 -35.72 17.76 5.58
N ILE A 521 -35.20 18.58 6.47
CA ILE A 521 -34.12 18.23 7.40
C ILE A 521 -34.65 18.35 8.82
N SER A 522 -34.51 17.27 9.59
CA SER A 522 -34.87 17.23 11.01
C SER A 522 -33.68 16.83 11.87
N ASP A 523 -33.66 17.24 13.14
CA ASP A 523 -32.73 16.68 14.13
C ASP A 523 -33.15 15.26 14.55
N THR A 524 -32.34 14.62 15.40
CA THR A 524 -32.57 13.24 15.88
C THR A 524 -33.81 13.09 16.77
N SER A 525 -34.38 14.20 17.26
CA SER A 525 -35.67 14.20 17.98
C SER A 525 -36.87 14.28 17.04
N GLY A 526 -36.63 14.47 15.74
CA GLY A 526 -37.67 14.62 14.72
C GLY A 526 -38.12 16.07 14.49
N ARG A 527 -37.54 17.06 15.20
CA ARG A 527 -37.87 18.48 15.00
C ARG A 527 -37.35 18.97 13.65
N LEU A 528 -38.25 19.53 12.83
CA LEU A 528 -37.93 20.09 11.52
C LEU A 528 -37.08 21.35 11.67
N LEU A 529 -35.98 21.43 10.92
CA LEU A 529 -35.02 22.53 10.94
C LEU A 529 -34.95 23.29 9.62
N LYS A 530 -35.13 22.61 8.48
CA LYS A 530 -35.05 23.22 7.15
C LYS A 530 -35.89 22.43 6.15
N GLU A 531 -36.52 23.11 5.20
CA GLU A 531 -37.16 22.47 4.05
C GLU A 531 -37.01 23.33 2.79
N GLY A 532 -37.17 22.74 1.61
CA GLY A 532 -37.08 23.46 0.35
C GLY A 532 -37.18 22.57 -0.88
N LYS A 533 -36.96 23.16 -2.06
CA LYS A 533 -36.85 22.45 -3.33
C LYS A 533 -35.40 22.05 -3.57
N ILE A 534 -35.18 20.86 -4.13
CA ILE A 534 -33.87 20.43 -4.59
C ILE A 534 -33.63 21.07 -5.96
N VAL A 535 -32.55 21.85 -6.06
CA VAL A 535 -32.12 22.51 -7.30
C VAL A 535 -30.74 21.96 -7.66
N SER A 536 -30.55 21.57 -8.92
CA SER A 536 -29.29 20.98 -9.41
C SER A 536 -28.80 19.81 -8.54
N GLU A 537 -29.72 18.94 -8.12
CA GLU A 537 -29.45 17.75 -7.30
C GLU A 537 -28.72 18.04 -5.98
N LYS A 538 -28.89 19.24 -5.42
CA LYS A 538 -28.13 19.73 -4.27
C LYS A 538 -29.03 20.25 -3.15
N VAL A 539 -28.62 20.01 -1.91
CA VAL A 539 -29.21 20.54 -0.68
C VAL A 539 -28.15 21.29 0.11
N ASP A 540 -28.40 22.57 0.41
CA ASP A 540 -27.52 23.38 1.25
C ASP A 540 -27.70 23.05 2.73
N VAL A 541 -26.61 22.70 3.40
CA VAL A 541 -26.55 22.40 4.84
C VAL A 541 -25.59 23.29 5.61
N ASN A 542 -25.08 24.37 4.99
CA ASN A 542 -24.12 25.31 5.57
C ASN A 542 -24.58 25.89 6.91
N VAL A 543 -25.87 26.20 7.00
CA VAL A 543 -26.50 26.86 8.15
C VAL A 543 -26.76 25.92 9.33
N LEU A 544 -26.54 24.61 9.17
CA LEU A 544 -26.77 23.65 10.24
C LEU A 544 -25.55 23.57 11.17
N PRO A 545 -25.75 23.54 12.50
CA PRO A 545 -24.68 23.23 13.44
C PRO A 545 -24.09 21.83 13.23
N LYS A 546 -22.86 21.60 13.71
CA LYS A 546 -22.25 20.25 13.70
C LYS A 546 -23.15 19.27 14.45
N GLY A 547 -23.43 18.11 13.87
CA GLY A 547 -24.34 17.14 14.48
C GLY A 547 -24.92 16.11 13.52
N ASN A 548 -25.81 15.26 14.04
CA ASN A 548 -26.51 14.22 13.29
C ASN A 548 -27.92 14.70 12.90
N TYR A 549 -28.30 14.46 11.64
CA TYR A 549 -29.57 14.91 11.09
C TYR A 549 -30.21 13.83 10.22
N ILE A 550 -31.50 13.98 9.98
CA ILE A 550 -32.27 13.18 9.04
C ILE A 550 -32.68 14.10 7.87
N LEU A 551 -32.21 13.77 6.67
CA LEU A 551 -32.64 14.39 5.41
C LEU A 551 -33.71 13.50 4.76
N GLN A 552 -34.91 14.02 4.62
CA GLN A 552 -35.99 13.40 3.85
C GLN A 552 -36.08 14.03 2.47
N ILE A 553 -36.11 13.19 1.44
CA ILE A 553 -36.29 13.58 0.04
C ILE A 553 -37.69 13.14 -0.37
N VAL A 554 -38.51 14.13 -0.74
CA VAL A 554 -39.93 13.98 -1.03
C VAL A 554 -40.11 14.13 -2.54
N THR A 555 -40.36 13.02 -3.22
CA THR A 555 -40.77 13.01 -4.64
C THR A 555 -42.29 12.85 -4.72
N LYS A 556 -42.85 12.91 -5.94
CA LYS A 556 -44.29 12.67 -6.17
C LYS A 556 -44.73 11.26 -5.73
N ASP A 557 -43.83 10.29 -5.83
CA ASP A 557 -44.15 8.86 -5.73
C ASP A 557 -43.63 8.22 -4.42
N ASN A 558 -42.70 8.88 -3.70
CA ASN A 558 -42.07 8.30 -2.51
C ASN A 558 -41.43 9.38 -1.58
N ILE A 559 -41.28 9.04 -0.30
CA ILE A 559 -40.46 9.79 0.67
C ILE A 559 -39.32 8.89 1.13
N GLN A 560 -38.08 9.31 0.91
CA GLN A 560 -36.88 8.56 1.30
C GLN A 560 -36.10 9.33 2.37
N SER A 561 -35.65 8.63 3.42
CA SER A 561 -34.98 9.25 4.57
C SER A 561 -33.53 8.78 4.68
N TYR A 562 -32.61 9.73 4.85
CA TYR A 562 -31.18 9.50 4.96
C TYR A 562 -30.65 10.14 6.23
N LYS A 563 -29.78 9.44 6.94
CA LYS A 563 -29.03 10.02 8.06
C LYS A 563 -27.78 10.68 7.51
N PHE A 564 -27.47 11.89 7.95
CA PHE A 564 -26.19 12.53 7.64
C PHE A 564 -25.58 13.25 8.84
N ILE A 565 -24.26 13.39 8.78
CA ILE A 565 -23.45 14.08 9.79
C ILE A 565 -23.01 15.42 9.21
N LYS A 566 -23.34 16.54 9.87
CA LYS A 566 -22.79 17.86 9.55
C LYS A 566 -21.45 18.03 10.27
N LYS A 567 -20.39 18.30 9.50
CA LYS A 567 -19.04 18.59 10.02
C LYS A 567 -18.90 19.99 10.59
#